data_AF-A0A5N1JL81-F1
#
_entry.id   AF-A0A5N1JL81-F1
#
_cell.length_a   1.000
_cell.length_b   1.000
_cell.length_c   1.000
_cell.angle_alpha   90.00
_cell.angle_beta   90.00
_cell.angle_gamma   90.00
#
_symmetry.space_group_name_H-M   'P 1'
#
loop_
_entity.id
_entity.type
_entity.pdbx_description
1 polymer ?
#
loop_
_entity_poly.entity_id
_entity_poly.type
_entity_poly.pdbx_seq_one_letter_code
_entity_poly.pdbx_strand_id
1 'polypeptide(L)'
;MKWSFVIQQKIKAAFLLTGIMVLIVLSTFLSRSNINDIDKSFSSIYQDRLIPAVDMVYLIENLYTKRLLVEKHLTSTTTSTPAEIKAFLKTKNQSIDSLIRNYEKTFLITEEAKSLHAFKNRVAEYALLENRILRLSQSGNKEAGSVVFNGKGSRTFQQAILCLNELTNIQYTEGQSLMNESKTESSQFNLISSLQIAIAIVIGLLILGLIHNSKIIHQDRQPFHLN
;
A
#
# COMPACT_ATOMS: atom_id res chain seq x y z
N MET A 1 -60.57 1.63 -31.81
CA MET A 1 -60.09 0.83 -30.67
C MET A 1 -58.61 0.40 -30.73
N LYS A 2 -57.90 0.44 -31.88
CA LYS A 2 -56.49 -0.01 -31.98
C LYS A 2 -55.42 0.95 -31.41
N TRP A 3 -55.75 2.23 -31.18
CA TRP A 3 -54.79 3.25 -30.70
C TRP A 3 -54.43 3.14 -29.21
N SER A 4 -55.38 2.72 -28.36
CA SER A 4 -55.16 2.54 -26.92
C SER A 4 -54.11 1.46 -26.62
N PHE A 5 -54.12 0.35 -27.37
CA PHE A 5 -53.13 -0.74 -27.23
C PHE A 5 -51.71 -0.30 -27.59
N VAL A 6 -51.55 0.48 -28.66
CA VAL A 6 -50.23 1.00 -29.09
C VAL A 6 -49.67 1.99 -28.06
N ILE A 7 -50.51 2.86 -27.50
CA ILE A 7 -50.13 3.81 -26.46
C ILE A 7 -49.76 3.09 -25.14
N GLN A 8 -50.52 2.07 -24.74
CA GLN A 8 -50.20 1.27 -23.55
C GLN A 8 -48.88 0.50 -23.69
N GLN A 9 -48.57 -0.04 -24.87
CA GLN A 9 -47.28 -0.70 -25.12
C GLN A 9 -46.10 0.28 -25.10
N LYS A 10 -46.26 1.48 -25.65
CA LYS A 10 -45.23 2.53 -25.60
C LYS A 10 -44.95 3.02 -24.18
N ILE A 11 -45.97 3.18 -23.34
CA ILE A 11 -45.81 3.58 -21.92
C ILE A 11 -45.14 2.47 -21.10
N LYS A 12 -45.51 1.19 -21.31
CA LYS A 12 -44.83 0.05 -20.66
C LYS A 12 -43.35 -0.02 -21.04
N ALA A 13 -43.03 0.18 -22.32
CA ALA A 13 -41.65 0.23 -22.80
C ALA A 13 -40.88 1.42 -22.18
N ALA A 14 -41.49 2.59 -22.11
CA ALA A 14 -40.90 3.77 -21.49
C ALA A 14 -40.60 3.53 -19.99
N PHE A 15 -41.55 2.97 -19.23
CA PHE A 15 -41.36 2.68 -17.81
C PHE A 15 -40.26 1.63 -17.58
N LEU A 16 -40.20 0.60 -18.42
CA LEU A 16 -39.16 -0.42 -18.37
C LEU A 16 -37.78 0.17 -18.67
N LEU A 17 -37.67 1.03 -19.70
CA LEU A 17 -36.44 1.76 -20.02
C LEU A 17 -36.00 2.70 -18.89
N THR A 18 -36.94 3.45 -18.30
CA THR A 18 -36.65 4.32 -17.16
C THR A 18 -36.17 3.53 -15.95
N GLY A 19 -36.80 2.39 -15.63
CA GLY A 19 -36.35 1.52 -14.54
C GLY A 19 -34.93 1.02 -14.74
N ILE A 20 -34.59 0.60 -15.96
CA ILE A 20 -33.21 0.16 -16.27
C ILE A 20 -32.24 1.35 -16.20
N MET A 21 -32.62 2.54 -16.66
CA MET A 21 -31.79 3.75 -16.54
C MET A 21 -31.49 4.07 -15.07
N VAL A 22 -32.48 3.98 -14.19
CA VAL A 22 -32.32 4.16 -12.74
C VAL A 22 -31.35 3.12 -12.18
N LEU A 23 -31.47 1.85 -12.58
CA LEU A 23 -30.53 0.80 -12.18
C LEU A 23 -29.10 1.09 -12.64
N ILE A 24 -28.89 1.58 -13.87
CA ILE A 24 -27.56 1.96 -14.37
C ILE A 24 -26.98 3.11 -13.53
N VAL A 25 -27.78 4.14 -13.24
CA VAL A 25 -27.34 5.29 -12.44
C VAL A 25 -26.98 4.87 -11.02
N LEU A 26 -27.82 4.06 -10.37
CA LEU A 26 -27.55 3.56 -9.03
C LEU A 26 -26.31 2.67 -8.99
N SER A 27 -26.17 1.77 -9.97
CA SER A 27 -24.99 0.93 -10.12
C SER A 27 -23.73 1.76 -10.38
N THR A 28 -23.82 2.87 -11.11
CA THR A 28 -22.69 3.79 -11.32
C THR A 28 -22.29 4.48 -10.02
N PHE A 29 -23.26 4.81 -9.17
CA PHE A 29 -22.99 5.39 -7.86
C PHE A 29 -22.28 4.38 -6.94
N LEU A 30 -22.73 3.12 -6.93
CA LEU A 30 -22.06 2.03 -6.21
C LEU A 30 -20.64 1.80 -6.73
N SER A 31 -20.45 1.73 -8.05
CA SER A 31 -19.14 1.57 -8.69
C SER A 31 -18.15 2.69 -8.35
N ARG A 32 -18.62 3.92 -8.13
CA ARG A 32 -17.76 5.03 -7.65
C ARG A 32 -17.22 4.77 -6.24
N SER A 33 -17.99 4.13 -5.36
CA SER A 33 -17.50 3.75 -4.04
C SER A 33 -16.36 2.74 -4.14
N ASN A 34 -16.54 1.68 -4.95
CA ASN A 34 -15.49 0.68 -5.18
C ASN A 34 -14.19 1.29 -5.72
N ILE A 35 -14.27 2.28 -6.63
CA ILE A 35 -13.08 2.98 -7.13
C ILE A 35 -12.35 3.72 -6.00
N ASN A 36 -13.09 4.38 -5.10
CA ASN A 36 -12.48 5.09 -3.98
C ASN A 36 -11.81 4.14 -2.98
N ASP A 37 -12.36 2.95 -2.78
CA ASP A 37 -11.79 1.95 -1.87
C ASP A 37 -10.51 1.31 -2.46
N ILE A 38 -10.49 1.11 -3.79
CA ILE A 38 -9.28 0.74 -4.53
C ILE A 38 -8.20 1.83 -4.38
N ASP A 39 -8.56 3.11 -4.55
CA ASP A 39 -7.62 4.24 -4.43
C ASP A 39 -7.01 4.32 -3.02
N LYS A 40 -7.82 4.15 -1.96
CA LYS A 40 -7.33 4.06 -0.58
C LYS A 40 -6.41 2.87 -0.37
N SER A 41 -6.73 1.71 -0.94
CA SER A 41 -5.89 0.51 -0.85
C SER A 41 -4.53 0.75 -1.50
N PHE A 42 -4.49 1.38 -2.68
CA PHE A 42 -3.25 1.78 -3.32
C PHE A 42 -2.45 2.80 -2.50
N SER A 43 -3.12 3.83 -1.96
CA SER A 43 -2.48 4.81 -1.08
C SER A 43 -1.88 4.14 0.14
N SER A 44 -2.57 3.19 0.77
CA SER A 44 -2.10 2.46 1.95
C SER A 44 -0.93 1.53 1.62
N ILE A 45 -0.99 0.80 0.50
CA ILE A 45 0.12 -0.03 0.02
C ILE A 45 1.37 0.83 -0.20
N TYR A 46 1.22 2.03 -0.75
CA TYR A 46 2.34 2.93 -1.00
C TYR A 46 2.84 3.60 0.28
N GLN A 47 1.98 4.32 0.99
CA GLN A 47 2.34 5.17 2.13
C GLN A 47 2.62 4.38 3.41
N ASP A 48 1.83 3.34 3.69
CA ASP A 48 1.91 2.61 4.97
C ASP A 48 2.73 1.32 4.90
N ARG A 49 2.94 0.77 3.69
CA ARG A 49 3.68 -0.50 3.51
C ARG A 49 4.97 -0.35 2.71
N LEU A 50 4.96 0.31 1.56
CA LEU A 50 6.16 0.43 0.71
C LEU A 50 7.20 1.40 1.28
N ILE A 51 6.81 2.64 1.60
CA ILE A 51 7.75 3.64 2.17
C ILE A 51 8.39 3.10 3.46
N PRO A 52 7.62 2.55 4.41
CA PRO A 52 8.20 2.01 5.64
C PRO A 52 9.10 0.79 5.43
N ALA A 53 8.83 -0.05 4.42
CA ALA A 53 9.72 -1.16 4.07
C ALA A 53 11.08 -0.64 3.55
N VAL A 54 11.09 0.47 2.81
CA VAL A 54 12.33 1.15 2.39
C VAL A 54 13.06 1.73 3.60
N ASP A 55 12.34 2.33 4.56
CA ASP A 55 12.94 2.80 5.82
C ASP A 55 13.61 1.66 6.61
N MET A 56 13.04 0.45 6.62
CA MET A 56 13.66 -0.74 7.23
C MET A 56 15.01 -1.08 6.58
N VAL A 57 15.11 -0.98 5.25
CA VAL A 57 16.39 -1.20 4.54
C VAL A 57 17.44 -0.18 5.00
N TYR A 58 17.08 1.10 5.10
CA TYR A 58 18.01 2.12 5.60
C TYR A 58 18.38 1.91 7.07
N LEU A 59 17.46 1.40 7.92
CA LEU A 59 17.79 1.03 9.31
C LEU A 59 18.84 -0.08 9.36
N ILE A 60 18.66 -1.13 8.55
CA ILE A 60 19.62 -2.24 8.42
C ILE A 60 20.98 -1.70 7.95
N GLU A 61 21.00 -0.89 6.89
CA GLU A 61 22.22 -0.29 6.35
C GLU A 61 22.97 0.52 7.42
N ASN A 62 22.27 1.38 8.16
CA ASN A 62 22.88 2.19 9.21
C ASN A 62 23.47 1.31 10.33
N LEU A 63 22.77 0.26 10.75
CA LEU A 63 23.27 -0.68 11.78
C LEU A 63 24.51 -1.45 11.32
N TYR A 64 24.51 -2.00 10.11
CA TYR A 64 25.67 -2.71 9.56
C TYR A 64 26.85 -1.78 9.34
N THR A 65 26.61 -0.55 8.85
CA THR A 65 27.66 0.46 8.68
C THR A 65 28.34 0.79 10.01
N LYS A 66 27.55 1.00 11.08
CA LYS A 66 28.08 1.23 12.42
C LYS A 66 28.92 0.03 12.90
N ARG A 67 28.40 -1.19 12.73
CA ARG A 67 29.10 -2.41 13.12
C ARG A 67 30.45 -2.56 12.41
N LEU A 68 30.47 -2.39 11.09
CA LEU A 68 31.67 -2.48 10.27
C LEU A 68 32.70 -1.41 10.65
N LEU A 69 32.25 -0.20 10.96
CA LEU A 69 33.13 0.88 11.41
C LEU A 69 33.82 0.52 12.74
N VAL A 70 33.07 0.00 13.71
CA VAL A 70 33.63 -0.41 15.01
C VAL A 70 34.59 -1.59 14.84
N GLU A 71 34.24 -2.56 14.00
CA GLU A 71 35.10 -3.70 13.67
C GLU A 71 36.43 -3.26 13.04
N LYS A 72 36.36 -2.36 12.04
CA LYS A 72 37.56 -1.80 11.40
C LYS A 72 38.45 -1.08 12.42
N HIS A 73 37.86 -0.31 13.34
CA HIS A 73 38.59 0.37 14.42
C HIS A 73 39.32 -0.60 15.36
N LEU A 74 38.69 -1.73 15.68
CA LEU A 74 39.25 -2.76 16.55
C LEU A 74 40.36 -3.57 15.89
N THR A 75 40.28 -3.77 14.57
CA THR A 75 41.19 -4.65 13.80
C THR A 75 42.33 -3.91 13.10
N SER A 76 42.20 -2.61 12.84
CA SER A 76 43.21 -1.83 12.11
C SER A 76 44.34 -1.30 13.00
N THR A 77 45.55 -1.26 12.44
CA THR A 77 46.79 -0.67 13.01
C THR A 77 46.92 0.85 12.79
N THR A 78 46.09 1.45 11.94
CA THR A 78 46.00 2.90 11.60
C THR A 78 44.56 3.41 11.76
N THR A 79 44.26 4.71 11.82
CA THR A 79 44.52 5.75 12.85
C THR A 79 43.19 6.49 13.15
N SER A 80 42.02 5.87 12.91
CA SER A 80 40.79 6.56 13.29
C SER A 80 40.72 6.70 14.80
N THR A 81 40.67 7.94 15.28
CA THR A 81 40.65 8.17 16.72
C THR A 81 39.29 7.70 17.28
N PRO A 82 39.22 7.23 18.53
CA PRO A 82 37.93 6.92 19.16
C PRO A 82 36.92 8.08 19.09
N ALA A 83 37.41 9.34 19.04
CA ALA A 83 36.59 10.53 18.87
C ALA A 83 35.96 10.64 17.46
N GLU A 84 36.71 10.36 16.41
CA GLU A 84 36.21 10.33 15.03
C GLU A 84 35.15 9.24 14.84
N ILE A 85 35.43 8.03 15.35
CA ILE A 85 34.47 6.93 15.30
C ILE A 85 33.19 7.32 16.05
N LYS A 86 33.31 7.90 17.25
CA LYS A 86 32.17 8.36 18.03
C LYS A 86 31.33 9.40 17.29
N ALA A 87 31.97 10.34 16.57
CA ALA A 87 31.27 11.34 15.78
C ALA A 87 30.45 10.68 14.64
N PHE A 88 31.04 9.73 13.92
CA PHE A 88 30.34 9.00 12.87
C PHE A 88 29.18 8.17 13.42
N LEU A 89 29.37 7.47 14.54
CA LEU A 89 28.31 6.70 15.19
C LEU A 89 27.15 7.62 15.62
N LYS A 90 27.44 8.84 16.09
CA LYS A 90 26.41 9.83 16.42
C LYS A 90 25.57 10.19 15.19
N THR A 91 26.19 10.45 14.04
CA THR A 91 25.47 10.74 12.79
C THR A 91 24.57 9.57 12.39
N LYS A 92 25.07 8.33 12.47
CA LYS A 92 24.26 7.14 12.15
C LYS A 92 23.13 6.91 13.15
N ASN A 93 23.34 7.18 14.42
CA ASN A 93 22.27 7.15 15.43
C ASN A 93 21.18 8.19 15.15
N GLN A 94 21.55 9.41 14.75
CA GLN A 94 20.56 10.43 14.37
C GLN A 94 19.74 10.02 13.14
N SER A 95 20.37 9.34 12.17
CA SER A 95 19.68 8.77 11.01
C SER A 95 18.69 7.69 11.44
N ILE A 96 19.13 6.74 12.28
CA ILE A 96 18.28 5.68 12.85
C ILE A 96 17.10 6.29 13.62
N ASP A 97 17.34 7.26 14.49
CA ASP A 97 16.28 7.91 15.27
C ASP A 97 15.26 8.62 14.37
N SER A 98 15.71 9.19 13.24
CA SER A 98 14.84 9.88 12.29
C SER A 98 13.97 8.90 11.50
N LEU A 99 14.55 7.78 11.05
CA LEU A 99 13.82 6.69 10.41
C LEU A 99 12.79 6.08 11.35
N ILE A 100 13.16 5.81 12.61
CA ILE A 100 12.23 5.31 13.64
C ILE A 100 11.07 6.31 13.84
N ARG A 101 11.35 7.61 13.98
CA ARG A 101 10.30 8.63 14.14
C ARG A 101 9.38 8.74 12.93
N ASN A 102 9.88 8.51 11.71
CA ASN A 102 9.04 8.49 10.52
C ASN A 102 8.13 7.27 10.52
N TYR A 103 8.68 6.10 10.86
CA TYR A 103 7.92 4.87 11.02
C TYR A 103 6.85 4.99 12.11
N GLU A 104 7.12 5.66 13.24
CA GLU A 104 6.15 5.89 14.32
C GLU A 104 4.97 6.79 13.94
N LYS A 105 5.05 7.52 12.82
CA LYS A 105 3.94 8.35 12.31
C LYS A 105 2.97 7.57 11.45
N THR A 106 3.32 6.36 11.03
CA THR A 106 2.42 5.51 10.25
C THR A 106 1.38 4.85 11.17
N PHE A 107 0.38 4.22 10.56
CA PHE A 107 -0.59 3.43 11.30
C PHE A 107 0.04 2.09 11.71
N LEU A 108 0.43 1.98 13.00
CA LEU A 108 1.02 0.76 13.56
C LEU A 108 -0.05 -0.15 14.14
N ILE A 109 -0.04 -1.42 13.72
CA ILE A 109 -0.81 -2.46 14.41
C ILE A 109 -0.09 -2.91 15.69
N THR A 110 -0.79 -3.65 16.56
CA THR A 110 -0.29 -4.07 17.88
C THR A 110 1.05 -4.81 17.80
N GLU A 111 1.21 -5.76 16.88
CA GLU A 111 2.47 -6.51 16.73
C GLU A 111 3.61 -5.64 16.16
N GLU A 112 3.32 -4.69 15.27
CA GLU A 112 4.31 -3.72 14.80
C GLU A 112 4.81 -2.85 15.95
N ALA A 113 3.90 -2.29 16.75
CA ALA A 113 4.26 -1.45 17.89
C ALA A 113 5.14 -2.20 18.90
N LYS A 114 4.82 -3.47 19.15
CA LYS A 114 5.60 -4.35 20.04
C LYS A 114 6.99 -4.65 19.49
N SER A 115 7.10 -5.05 18.23
CA SER A 115 8.40 -5.36 17.61
C SER A 115 9.27 -4.10 17.45
N LEU A 116 8.66 -2.96 17.13
CA LEU A 116 9.31 -1.65 17.09
C LEU A 116 9.86 -1.23 18.46
N HIS A 117 9.06 -1.41 19.52
CA HIS A 117 9.51 -1.14 20.88
C HIS A 117 10.70 -2.04 21.27
N ALA A 118 10.64 -3.33 20.95
CA ALA A 118 11.75 -4.26 21.17
C ALA A 118 13.01 -3.83 20.40
N PHE A 119 12.86 -3.45 19.13
CA PHE A 119 13.93 -2.94 18.29
C PHE A 119 14.61 -1.70 18.91
N LYS A 120 13.83 -0.69 19.31
CA LYS A 120 14.33 0.54 19.95
C LYS A 120 15.19 0.23 21.18
N ASN A 121 14.72 -0.70 22.02
CA ASN A 121 15.47 -1.11 23.20
C ASN A 121 16.80 -1.78 22.84
N ARG A 122 16.82 -2.64 21.81
CA ARG A 122 18.07 -3.28 21.35
C ARG A 122 19.04 -2.29 20.71
N VAL A 123 18.56 -1.32 19.94
CA VAL A 123 19.39 -0.25 19.37
C VAL A 123 20.02 0.60 20.47
N ALA A 124 19.24 0.99 21.49
CA ALA A 124 19.74 1.75 22.63
C ALA A 124 20.80 0.95 23.42
N GLU A 125 20.53 -0.33 23.70
CA GLU A 125 21.49 -1.22 24.35
C GLU A 125 22.78 -1.37 23.53
N TYR A 126 22.65 -1.53 22.21
CA TYR A 126 23.79 -1.65 21.31
C TYR A 126 24.63 -0.37 21.30
N ALA A 127 24.02 0.81 21.27
CA ALA A 127 24.71 2.10 21.36
C ALA A 127 25.50 2.26 22.67
N LEU A 128 25.00 1.73 23.79
CA LEU A 128 25.76 1.72 25.05
C LEU A 128 26.99 0.82 24.97
N LEU A 129 26.88 -0.33 24.29
CA LEU A 129 28.00 -1.25 24.07
C LEU A 129 29.05 -0.63 23.14
N GLU A 130 28.65 0.03 22.05
CA GLU A 130 29.55 0.78 21.17
C GLU A 130 30.37 1.82 21.96
N ASN A 131 29.70 2.63 22.80
CA ASN A 131 30.38 3.60 23.65
C ASN A 131 31.32 2.96 24.69
N ARG A 132 31.02 1.75 25.16
CA ARG A 132 31.91 1.01 26.06
C ARG A 132 33.14 0.51 25.31
N ILE A 133 32.97 -0.02 24.10
CA ILE A 133 34.05 -0.49 23.23
C ILE A 133 35.01 0.65 22.91
N LEU A 134 34.49 1.82 22.53
CA LEU A 134 35.32 2.99 22.23
C LEU A 134 36.11 3.50 23.46
N ARG A 135 35.51 3.47 24.66
CA ARG A 135 36.21 3.81 25.91
C ARG A 135 37.36 2.84 26.22
N LEU A 136 37.14 1.54 26.05
CA LEU A 136 38.19 0.52 26.23
C LEU A 136 39.34 0.70 25.24
N SER A 137 39.01 1.01 23.97
CA SER A 137 40.01 1.34 22.98
C SER A 137 40.77 2.62 23.30
N GLN A 138 40.11 3.64 23.86
CA GLN A 138 40.76 4.89 24.26
C GLN A 138 41.73 4.69 25.43
N SER A 139 41.47 3.74 26.33
CA SER A 139 42.39 3.34 27.39
C SER A 139 43.48 2.35 26.93
N GLY A 140 43.66 2.17 25.62
CA GLY A 140 44.67 1.27 25.05
C GLY A 140 44.35 -0.23 25.14
N ASN A 141 43.15 -0.60 25.55
CA ASN A 141 42.73 -2.00 25.72
C ASN A 141 41.73 -2.40 24.62
N LYS A 142 42.23 -2.49 23.38
CA LYS A 142 41.42 -2.87 22.21
C LYS A 142 40.94 -4.31 22.32
N GLU A 143 41.72 -5.20 22.94
CA GLU A 143 41.42 -6.61 23.14
C GLU A 143 40.16 -6.80 23.98
N ALA A 144 40.03 -6.09 25.10
CA ALA A 144 38.80 -6.08 25.90
C ALA A 144 37.62 -5.50 25.11
N GLY A 145 37.86 -4.49 24.27
CA GLY A 145 36.87 -3.97 23.33
C GLY A 145 36.37 -5.03 22.36
N SER A 146 37.28 -5.82 21.78
CA SER A 146 36.97 -6.94 20.89
C SER A 146 36.19 -8.05 21.58
N VAL A 147 36.47 -8.36 22.85
CA VAL A 147 35.68 -9.32 23.63
C VAL A 147 34.23 -8.82 23.81
N VAL A 148 34.04 -7.53 24.13
CA VAL A 148 32.69 -6.94 24.23
C VAL A 148 31.98 -6.95 22.88
N PHE A 149 32.68 -6.59 21.80
CA PHE A 149 32.15 -6.55 20.44
C PHE A 149 31.68 -7.93 19.95
N ASN A 150 32.53 -8.95 20.08
CA ASN A 150 32.24 -10.32 19.62
C ASN A 150 31.26 -11.06 20.53
N GLY A 151 31.22 -10.74 21.82
CA GLY A 151 30.30 -11.33 22.79
C GLY A 151 28.95 -10.63 22.84
N LYS A 152 28.77 -9.74 23.82
CA LYS A 152 27.48 -9.08 24.07
C LYS A 152 27.08 -8.16 22.90
N GLY A 153 28.03 -7.49 22.26
CA GLY A 153 27.80 -6.65 21.10
C GLY A 153 27.16 -7.42 19.95
N SER A 154 27.76 -8.55 19.56
CA SER A 154 27.27 -9.42 18.49
C SER A 154 25.84 -9.92 18.75
N ARG A 155 25.56 -10.41 19.98
CA ARG A 155 24.22 -10.87 20.35
C ARG A 155 23.17 -9.75 20.31
N THR A 156 23.51 -8.58 20.85
CA THR A 156 22.58 -7.43 20.87
C THR A 156 22.30 -6.93 19.45
N PHE A 157 23.33 -6.88 18.60
CA PHE A 157 23.20 -6.57 17.18
C PHE A 157 22.28 -7.55 16.46
N GLN A 158 22.52 -8.86 16.61
CA GLN A 158 21.69 -9.89 16.01
C GLN A 158 20.22 -9.78 16.47
N GLN A 159 19.98 -9.52 17.75
CA GLN A 159 18.63 -9.28 18.27
C GLN A 159 17.96 -8.05 17.64
N ALA A 160 18.69 -6.96 17.44
CA ALA A 160 18.16 -5.78 16.74
C ALA A 160 17.78 -6.11 15.29
N ILE A 161 18.62 -6.87 14.57
CA ILE A 161 18.33 -7.32 13.20
C ILE A 161 17.13 -8.27 13.17
N LEU A 162 16.99 -9.17 14.15
CA LEU A 162 15.83 -10.05 14.25
C LEU A 162 14.52 -9.27 14.42
N CYS A 163 14.51 -8.23 15.27
CA CYS A 163 13.33 -7.36 15.39
C CYS A 163 13.02 -6.63 14.07
N LEU A 164 14.03 -6.17 13.32
CA LEU A 164 13.81 -5.56 12.01
C LEU A 164 13.26 -6.55 10.97
N ASN A 165 13.73 -7.80 11.00
CA ASN A 165 13.21 -8.85 10.13
C ASN A 165 11.76 -9.19 10.47
N GLU A 166 11.41 -9.22 11.76
CA GLU A 166 10.03 -9.40 12.21
C GLU A 166 9.13 -8.26 11.73
N LEU A 167 9.55 -7.00 11.90
CA LEU A 167 8.85 -5.82 11.37
C LEU A 167 8.69 -5.90 9.84
N THR A 168 9.75 -6.26 9.11
CA THR A 168 9.71 -6.40 7.65
C THR A 168 8.73 -7.50 7.22
N ASN A 169 8.69 -8.61 7.96
CA ASN A 169 7.76 -9.71 7.68
C ASN A 169 6.30 -9.29 7.93
N ILE A 170 6.04 -8.55 9.02
CA ILE A 170 4.71 -7.98 9.28
C ILE A 170 4.28 -7.08 8.12
N GLN A 171 5.17 -6.20 7.65
CA GLN A 171 4.90 -5.31 6.52
C GLN A 171 4.60 -6.06 5.22
N TYR A 172 5.30 -7.16 4.97
CA TYR A 172 5.03 -8.03 3.83
C TYR A 172 3.64 -8.68 3.91
N THR A 173 3.30 -9.27 5.07
CA THR A 173 2.00 -9.94 5.27
C THR A 173 0.83 -8.96 5.16
N GLU A 174 0.93 -7.79 5.80
CA GLU A 174 -0.10 -6.75 5.73
C GLU A 174 -0.24 -6.18 4.31
N GLY A 175 0.88 -5.94 3.62
CA GLY A 175 0.87 -5.51 2.22
C GLY A 175 0.22 -6.53 1.28
N GLN A 176 0.41 -7.84 1.55
CA GLN A 176 -0.26 -8.90 0.79
C GLN A 176 -1.77 -8.93 1.05
N SER A 177 -2.22 -8.69 2.29
CA SER A 177 -3.66 -8.57 2.60
C SER A 177 -4.31 -7.44 1.82
N LEU A 178 -3.73 -6.24 1.86
CA LEU A 178 -4.23 -5.07 1.14
C LEU A 178 -4.28 -5.30 -0.38
N MET A 179 -3.27 -5.98 -0.94
CA MET A 179 -3.25 -6.34 -2.37
C MET A 179 -4.38 -7.32 -2.72
N ASN A 180 -4.66 -8.31 -1.87
CA ASN A 180 -5.72 -9.28 -2.10
C ASN A 180 -7.12 -8.66 -1.98
N GLU A 181 -7.30 -7.75 -1.03
CA GLU A 181 -8.52 -6.94 -0.88
C GLU A 181 -8.77 -6.09 -2.13
N SER A 182 -7.76 -5.33 -2.58
CA SER A 182 -7.85 -4.50 -3.79
C SER A 182 -8.19 -5.31 -5.05
N LYS A 183 -7.61 -6.50 -5.22
CA LYS A 183 -7.96 -7.41 -6.33
C LYS A 183 -9.42 -7.87 -6.29
N THR A 184 -9.90 -8.16 -5.08
CA THR A 184 -11.29 -8.59 -4.87
C THR A 184 -12.27 -7.46 -5.20
N GLU A 185 -11.97 -6.23 -4.75
CA GLU A 185 -12.76 -5.03 -5.09
C GLU A 185 -12.75 -4.72 -6.58
N SER A 186 -11.58 -4.83 -7.24
CA SER A 186 -11.42 -4.64 -8.68
C SER A 186 -12.21 -5.68 -9.49
N SER A 187 -12.22 -6.95 -9.07
CA SER A 187 -13.00 -8.00 -9.72
C SER A 187 -14.50 -7.72 -9.63
N GLN A 188 -14.99 -7.32 -8.45
CA GLN A 188 -16.40 -6.93 -8.27
C GLN A 188 -16.78 -5.75 -9.15
N PHE A 189 -15.93 -4.71 -9.21
CA PHE A 189 -16.13 -3.56 -10.08
C PHE A 189 -16.22 -3.98 -11.57
N ASN A 190 -15.30 -4.82 -12.04
CA ASN A 190 -15.27 -5.27 -13.44
C ASN A 190 -16.52 -6.09 -13.82
N LEU A 191 -17.01 -6.94 -12.92
CA LEU A 191 -18.24 -7.70 -13.12
C LEU A 191 -19.45 -6.77 -13.23
N ILE A 192 -19.60 -5.83 -12.30
CA ILE A 192 -20.69 -4.83 -12.30
C ILE A 192 -20.63 -3.98 -13.57
N SER A 193 -19.45 -3.47 -13.92
CA SER A 193 -19.25 -2.63 -15.10
C SER A 193 -19.57 -3.37 -16.40
N SER A 194 -19.17 -4.64 -16.51
CA SER A 194 -19.42 -5.46 -17.70
C SER A 194 -20.93 -5.73 -17.87
N LEU A 195 -21.65 -5.99 -16.77
CA LEU A 195 -23.11 -6.13 -16.78
C LEU A 195 -23.80 -4.82 -17.18
N GLN A 196 -23.33 -3.68 -16.67
CA GLN A 196 -23.85 -2.36 -17.06
C GLN A 196 -23.69 -2.11 -18.57
N ILE A 197 -22.52 -2.41 -19.14
CA ILE A 197 -22.27 -2.26 -20.58
C ILE A 197 -23.21 -3.17 -21.39
N ALA A 198 -23.34 -4.43 -21.00
CA ALA A 198 -24.24 -5.37 -21.68
C ALA A 198 -25.70 -4.87 -21.67
N ILE A 199 -26.18 -4.41 -20.52
CA ILE A 199 -27.53 -3.84 -20.36
C ILE A 199 -27.70 -2.58 -21.23
N ALA A 200 -26.70 -1.69 -21.24
CA ALA A 200 -26.74 -0.47 -22.07
C ALA A 200 -26.82 -0.78 -23.57
N ILE A 201 -26.07 -1.80 -24.04
CA ILE A 201 -26.14 -2.27 -25.43
C ILE A 201 -27.53 -2.79 -25.76
N VAL A 202 -28.11 -3.63 -24.90
CA VAL A 202 -29.47 -4.17 -25.08
C VAL A 202 -30.50 -3.05 -25.18
N ILE A 203 -30.41 -2.05 -24.30
CA ILE A 203 -31.27 -0.86 -24.36
C ILE A 203 -31.10 -0.11 -25.68
N GLY A 204 -29.86 0.13 -26.10
CA GLY A 204 -29.56 0.82 -27.36
C GLY A 204 -30.21 0.11 -28.56
N LEU A 205 -30.11 -1.22 -28.61
CA LEU A 205 -30.73 -2.04 -29.65
C LEU A 205 -32.27 -1.97 -29.60
N LEU A 206 -32.87 -2.01 -28.41
CA LEU A 206 -34.32 -1.88 -28.24
C LEU A 206 -34.83 -0.52 -28.73
N ILE A 207 -34.13 0.57 -28.39
CA ILE A 207 -34.48 1.92 -28.84
C ILE A 207 -34.39 2.01 -30.37
N LEU A 208 -33.30 1.51 -30.97
CA LEU A 208 -33.13 1.49 -32.42
C LEU A 208 -34.25 0.71 -33.12
N GLY A 209 -34.63 -0.46 -32.60
CA GLY A 209 -35.73 -1.27 -33.12
C GLY A 209 -37.09 -0.55 -33.04
N LEU A 210 -37.38 0.10 -31.92
CA LEU A 210 -38.61 0.90 -31.75
C LEU A 210 -38.67 2.08 -32.73
N ILE A 211 -37.56 2.79 -32.92
CA ILE A 211 -37.48 3.91 -33.88
C ILE A 211 -37.70 3.39 -35.31
N HIS A 212 -37.05 2.30 -35.70
CA HIS A 212 -37.19 1.71 -37.03
C HIS A 212 -38.65 1.32 -37.33
N ASN A 213 -39.31 0.60 -36.42
CA ASN A 213 -40.72 0.23 -36.58
C ASN A 213 -41.66 1.44 -36.58
N SER A 214 -41.32 2.52 -35.88
CA SER A 214 -42.15 3.74 -35.88
C SER A 214 -42.14 4.48 -37.21
N LYS A 215 -41.02 4.45 -37.95
CA LYS A 215 -40.91 5.06 -39.29
C LYS A 215 -41.78 4.33 -40.33
N ILE A 216 -41.87 3.00 -40.24
CA ILE A 216 -42.64 2.18 -41.19
C ILE A 216 -44.15 2.52 -41.14
N ILE A 217 -44.68 2.88 -39.97
CA ILE A 217 -46.11 3.19 -39.79
C ILE A 217 -46.52 4.55 -40.40
N HIS A 218 -45.58 5.46 -40.63
CA HIS A 218 -45.87 6.79 -41.17
C HIS A 218 -45.78 6.89 -42.71
N GLN A 219 -45.41 5.82 -43.41
CA GLN A 219 -45.18 5.87 -44.86
C GLN A 219 -46.40 5.51 -45.75
N ASP A 220 -47.50 5.01 -45.19
CA ASP A 220 -48.69 4.57 -45.95
C ASP A 220 -49.88 5.55 -45.91
N ARG A 221 -49.66 6.81 -46.29
CA ARG A 221 -50.77 7.72 -46.67
C ARG A 221 -50.38 8.60 -47.85
N GLN A 222 -50.26 8.00 -49.03
CA GLN A 222 -50.47 8.75 -50.27
C GLN A 222 -51.89 8.45 -50.79
N PRO A 223 -52.74 9.47 -51.05
CA PRO A 223 -54.02 9.23 -51.68
C PRO A 223 -53.78 8.84 -53.14
N PHE A 224 -54.18 7.61 -53.49
CA PHE A 224 -54.25 7.21 -54.89
C PHE A 224 -55.35 8.03 -55.58
N HIS A 225 -54.94 8.99 -56.40
CA HIS A 225 -55.82 9.60 -57.39
C HIS A 225 -55.89 8.66 -58.60
N LEU A 226 -57.02 7.99 -58.78
CA LEU A 226 -57.38 7.33 -60.03
C LEU A 226 -58.21 8.32 -60.87
N ASN A 227 -57.82 8.46 -62.13
CA ASN A 227 -58.45 9.31 -63.17
C ASN A 227 -59.96 9.10 -63.29
#